data_AF-A0A352GJC2-F1
#
_entry.id   AF-A0A352GJC2-F1
#
_cell.length_a   1.000
_cell.length_b   1.000
_cell.length_c   1.000
_cell.angle_alpha   90.00
_cell.angle_beta   90.00
_cell.angle_gamma   90.00
#
_symmetry.space_group_name_H-M   'P 1'
#
loop_
_entity.id
_entity.type
_entity.pdbx_description
1 polymer ?
#
loop_
_entity_poly.entity_id
_entity_poly.type
_entity_poly.pdbx_seq_one_letter_code
_entity_poly.pdbx_strand_id
1 'polypeptide(L)'
;MFDYVRDPAEIYRRSFAAIEAAADLTRFDGAERTLAVRLIHACGMADIAAYLVMSNDPAQAGRVALAAGAPILVDAEMVARGVIAQRLPTDNRIICTLNDDGVREHAADLG
;
A
#
# COMPACT_ATOMS: atom_id res chain seq x y z
N MET A 1 -25.73 25.59 0.27
CA MET A 1 -24.31 25.24 0.51
C MET A 1 -24.30 23.86 1.12
N PHE A 2 -23.48 22.93 0.63
CA PHE A 2 -23.42 21.58 1.18
C PHE A 2 -22.64 21.56 2.50
N ASP A 3 -23.18 20.87 3.50
CA ASP A 3 -22.52 20.61 4.78
C ASP A 3 -21.74 19.29 4.70
N TYR A 4 -20.42 19.38 4.75
CA TYR A 4 -19.51 18.24 4.70
C TYR A 4 -18.20 18.55 5.42
N VAL A 5 -17.55 17.51 5.93
CA VAL A 5 -16.26 17.63 6.63
C VAL A 5 -15.17 18.09 5.65
N ARG A 6 -14.40 19.10 6.05
CA ARG A 6 -13.28 19.67 5.26
C ARG A 6 -11.92 19.53 5.92
N ASP A 7 -11.86 19.01 7.14
CA ASP A 7 -10.61 18.72 7.84
C ASP A 7 -10.07 17.34 7.40
N PRO A 8 -8.91 17.27 6.73
CA PRO A 8 -8.32 16.01 6.30
C PRO A 8 -8.05 15.04 7.46
N ALA A 9 -7.64 15.53 8.63
CA ALA A 9 -7.35 14.66 9.76
C ALA A 9 -8.63 13.98 10.28
N GLU A 10 -9.70 14.74 10.38
CA GLU A 10 -11.02 14.23 10.74
C GLU A 10 -11.58 13.26 9.69
N ILE A 11 -11.37 13.54 8.39
CA ILE A 11 -11.74 12.62 7.30
C ILE A 11 -11.02 11.28 7.46
N TYR A 12 -9.71 11.29 7.70
CA TYR A 12 -8.92 10.08 7.92
C TYR A 12 -9.41 9.30 9.14
N ARG A 13 -9.62 10.00 10.26
CA ARG A 13 -10.09 9.40 11.51
C ARG A 13 -11.46 8.72 11.33
N ARG A 14 -12.41 9.41 10.69
CA ARG A 14 -13.75 8.85 10.41
C ARG A 14 -13.69 7.69 9.43
N SER A 15 -12.84 7.78 8.39
CA SER A 15 -12.66 6.71 7.42
C SER A 15 -12.14 5.43 8.08
N PHE A 16 -11.10 5.52 8.90
CA PHE A 16 -10.53 4.34 9.57
C PHE A 16 -11.50 3.74 10.59
N ALA A 17 -12.23 4.58 11.33
CA ALA A 17 -13.29 4.10 12.23
C ALA A 17 -14.41 3.36 11.47
N ALA A 18 -14.81 3.85 10.29
CA ALA A 18 -15.80 3.18 9.47
C ALA A 18 -15.30 1.83 8.92
N ILE A 19 -14.02 1.74 8.56
CA ILE A 19 -13.40 0.49 8.08
C ILE A 19 -13.35 -0.56 9.19
N GLU A 20 -12.88 -0.18 10.38
CA GLU A 20 -12.81 -1.07 11.55
C GLU A 20 -14.20 -1.60 11.96
N ALA A 21 -15.26 -0.84 11.70
CA ALA A 21 -16.64 -1.28 11.94
C ALA A 21 -17.21 -2.17 10.82
N ALA A 22 -16.70 -2.07 9.60
CA ALA A 22 -17.29 -2.70 8.41
C ALA A 22 -16.53 -3.95 7.93
N ALA A 23 -15.26 -4.11 8.27
CA ALA A 23 -14.42 -5.20 7.81
C ALA A 23 -14.20 -6.27 8.88
N ASP A 24 -14.27 -7.55 8.51
CA ASP A 24 -13.78 -8.63 9.36
C ASP A 24 -12.25 -8.68 9.30
N LEU A 25 -11.62 -8.16 10.35
CA LEU A 25 -10.18 -8.10 10.51
C LEU A 25 -9.67 -9.08 11.58
N THR A 26 -10.50 -10.01 12.06
CA THR A 26 -10.18 -10.89 13.19
C THR A 26 -8.96 -11.77 12.95
N ARG A 27 -8.67 -12.10 11.68
CA ARG A 27 -7.52 -12.91 11.27
C ARG A 27 -6.20 -12.14 11.12
N PHE A 28 -6.20 -10.82 11.32
CA PHE A 28 -4.99 -10.00 11.22
C PHE A 28 -4.65 -9.37 12.57
N ASP A 29 -3.36 -9.35 12.90
CA ASP A 29 -2.81 -8.69 14.09
C ASP A 29 -1.67 -7.72 13.72
N GLY A 30 -1.24 -6.93 14.70
CA GLY A 30 -0.06 -6.06 14.59
C GLY A 30 0.09 -5.29 13.27
N ALA A 31 1.19 -5.56 12.57
CA ALA A 31 1.53 -4.88 11.32
C ALA A 31 0.64 -5.33 10.15
N GLU A 32 0.19 -6.60 10.13
CA GLU A 32 -0.71 -7.14 9.10
C GLU A 32 -2.08 -6.48 9.18
N ARG A 33 -2.61 -6.26 10.38
CA ARG A 33 -3.88 -5.52 10.57
C ARG A 33 -3.78 -4.10 10.04
N THR A 34 -2.67 -3.42 10.37
CA THR A 34 -2.42 -2.05 9.89
C THR A 34 -2.37 -1.99 8.36
N LEU A 35 -1.75 -3.00 7.73
CA LEU A 35 -1.68 -3.13 6.28
C LEU A 35 -3.07 -3.37 5.67
N ALA A 36 -3.86 -4.29 6.23
CA ALA A 36 -5.21 -4.60 5.76
C ALA A 36 -6.14 -3.38 5.79
N VAL A 37 -6.15 -2.61 6.89
CA VAL A 37 -6.93 -1.36 7.01
C VAL A 37 -6.52 -0.36 5.93
N ARG A 38 -5.21 -0.23 5.66
CA ARG A 38 -4.71 0.72 4.66
C ARG A 38 -5.10 0.32 3.24
N LEU A 39 -5.10 -0.97 2.93
CA LEU A 39 -5.56 -1.50 1.64
C LEU A 39 -7.05 -1.23 1.44
N ILE A 40 -7.88 -1.52 2.44
CA ILE A 40 -9.34 -1.26 2.39
C ILE A 40 -9.59 0.24 2.17
N HIS A 41 -8.87 1.10 2.89
CA HIS A 41 -9.01 2.55 2.71
C HIS A 41 -8.65 3.01 1.30
N ALA A 42 -7.61 2.43 0.69
CA ALA A 42 -7.16 2.82 -0.63
C ALA A 42 -8.18 2.46 -1.73
N CYS A 43 -8.89 1.34 -1.60
CA CYS A 43 -9.83 0.86 -2.61
C CYS A 43 -11.31 1.09 -2.28
N GLY A 44 -11.64 1.42 -1.02
CA GLY A 44 -13.02 1.65 -0.57
C GLY A 44 -13.88 0.40 -0.43
N MET A 45 -13.28 -0.80 -0.37
CA MET A 45 -13.99 -2.08 -0.36
C MET A 45 -13.62 -2.87 0.89
N ALA A 46 -14.55 -3.02 1.84
CA ALA A 46 -14.28 -3.69 3.12
C ALA A 46 -14.13 -5.22 3.00
N ASP A 47 -14.77 -5.81 1.99
CA ASP A 47 -14.78 -7.24 1.70
C ASP A 47 -13.43 -7.77 1.18
N ILE A 48 -12.51 -6.89 0.75
CA ILE A 48 -11.15 -7.32 0.39
C ILE A 48 -10.44 -8.05 1.53
N ALA A 49 -10.84 -7.75 2.78
CA ALA A 49 -10.33 -8.40 3.97
C ALA A 49 -10.46 -9.92 3.94
N ALA A 50 -11.40 -10.49 3.17
CA ALA A 50 -11.55 -11.94 3.00
C ALA A 50 -10.57 -12.54 1.96
N TYR A 51 -10.08 -11.72 1.02
CA TYR A 51 -9.23 -12.17 -0.09
C TYR A 51 -7.73 -11.95 0.14
N LEU A 52 -7.34 -11.18 1.15
CA LEU A 52 -5.92 -10.99 1.47
C LEU A 52 -5.27 -12.29 1.95
N VAL A 53 -4.12 -12.65 1.41
CA VAL A 53 -3.33 -13.79 1.91
C VAL A 53 -1.97 -13.25 2.29
N MET A 54 -1.60 -13.42 3.56
CA MET A 54 -0.32 -13.01 4.10
C MET A 54 0.39 -14.26 4.60
N SER A 55 1.64 -14.45 4.19
CA SER A 55 2.45 -15.62 4.55
C SER A 55 3.79 -15.15 5.09
N ASN A 56 4.25 -15.77 6.18
CA ASN A 56 5.55 -15.48 6.80
C ASN A 56 5.73 -14.02 7.26
N ASP A 57 4.66 -13.39 7.74
CA ASP A 57 4.66 -12.00 8.24
C ASP A 57 5.30 -10.99 7.26
N PRO A 58 4.71 -10.81 6.06
CA PRO A 58 5.27 -9.92 5.05
C PRO A 58 5.28 -8.46 5.51
N ALA A 59 4.37 -8.10 6.42
CA ALA A 59 4.28 -6.76 6.96
C ALA A 59 5.50 -6.40 7.82
N GLN A 60 5.96 -7.30 8.69
CA GLN A 60 7.19 -7.05 9.45
C GLN A 60 8.44 -7.16 8.58
N ALA A 61 8.51 -8.16 7.69
CA ALA A 61 9.65 -8.30 6.78
C ALA A 61 9.86 -7.03 5.94
N GLY A 62 8.78 -6.48 5.37
CA GLY A 62 8.81 -5.22 4.63
C GLY A 62 9.24 -4.02 5.48
N ARG A 63 8.73 -3.91 6.72
CA ARG A 63 9.14 -2.84 7.66
C ARG A 63 10.63 -2.89 7.96
N VAL A 64 11.18 -4.07 8.22
CA VAL A 64 12.61 -4.27 8.49
C VAL A 64 13.45 -3.90 7.27
N ALA A 65 13.06 -4.36 6.07
CA ALA A 65 13.77 -4.06 4.84
C ALA A 65 13.81 -2.56 4.54
N LEU A 66 12.68 -1.86 4.67
CA LEU A 66 12.60 -0.41 4.47
C LEU A 66 13.41 0.36 5.52
N ALA A 67 13.36 -0.06 6.78
CA ALA A 67 14.19 0.54 7.83
C ALA A 67 15.70 0.35 7.55
N ALA A 68 16.08 -0.75 6.91
CA ALA A 68 17.45 -1.02 6.45
C ALA A 68 17.82 -0.30 5.14
N GLY A 69 16.90 0.46 4.51
CA GLY A 69 17.15 1.22 3.28
C GLY A 69 17.00 0.43 1.99
N ALA A 70 16.30 -0.71 2.00
CA ALA A 70 16.02 -1.47 0.79
C ALA A 70 15.22 -0.65 -0.23
N PRO A 71 15.54 -0.74 -1.54
CA PRO A 71 14.74 -0.10 -2.57
C PRO A 71 13.37 -0.78 -2.71
N ILE A 72 12.37 -0.01 -3.14
CA ILE A 72 11.05 -0.49 -3.51
C ILE A 72 11.02 -0.65 -5.03
N LEU A 73 11.11 -1.89 -5.50
CA LEU A 73 10.90 -2.22 -6.91
C LEU A 73 9.39 -2.33 -7.17
N VAL A 74 8.89 -1.65 -8.18
CA VAL A 74 7.48 -1.72 -8.60
C VAL A 74 7.38 -2.01 -10.09
N ASP A 75 6.28 -2.63 -10.47
CA ASP A 75 5.96 -3.04 -11.84
C ASP A 75 5.27 -1.93 -12.64
N ALA A 76 4.56 -1.01 -11.97
CA ALA A 76 3.81 0.06 -12.61
C ALA A 76 4.10 1.45 -12.04
N GLU A 77 4.15 2.45 -12.93
CA GLU A 77 4.32 3.86 -12.58
C GLU A 77 3.25 4.35 -11.59
N MET A 78 2.01 3.85 -11.70
CA MET A 78 0.94 4.21 -10.77
C MET A 78 1.28 3.81 -9.32
N VAL A 79 1.92 2.65 -9.12
CA VAL A 79 2.37 2.21 -7.79
C VAL A 79 3.48 3.13 -7.30
N ALA A 80 4.48 3.43 -8.15
CA ALA A 80 5.57 4.34 -7.81
C ALA A 80 5.04 5.71 -7.34
N ARG A 81 4.07 6.28 -8.06
CA ARG A 81 3.46 7.58 -7.75
C ARG A 81 2.52 7.53 -6.53
N GLY A 82 2.00 6.35 -6.18
CA GLY A 82 1.18 6.14 -5.00
C GLY A 82 1.95 6.09 -3.68
N VAL A 83 3.26 5.84 -3.72
CA VAL A 83 4.10 5.81 -2.51
C VAL A 83 4.33 7.24 -2.00
N ILE A 84 3.93 7.49 -0.75
CA ILE A 84 4.17 8.78 -0.10
C ILE A 84 5.62 8.80 0.41
N ALA A 85 6.54 9.34 -0.39
CA ALA A 85 7.99 9.32 -0.09
C ALA A 85 8.34 9.88 1.29
N GLN A 86 7.63 10.91 1.77
CA GLN A 86 7.82 11.50 3.10
C GLN A 86 7.53 10.54 4.27
N ARG A 87 6.87 9.40 4.02
CA ARG A 87 6.59 8.37 5.04
C ARG A 87 7.61 7.23 5.04
N LEU A 88 8.58 7.24 4.12
CA LEU A 88 9.63 6.24 4.10
C LEU A 88 10.60 6.47 5.28
N PRO A 89 11.05 5.40 5.96
CA PRO A 89 11.88 5.53 7.17
C PRO A 89 13.30 6.04 6.88
N THR A 90 13.77 5.87 5.65
CA THR A 90 15.04 6.37 5.11
C THR A 90 14.80 6.84 3.68
N ASP A 91 15.84 7.28 2.97
CA ASP A 91 15.77 7.66 1.55
C ASP A 91 15.68 6.42 0.63
N ASN A 92 14.62 5.61 0.84
CA ASN A 92 14.39 4.38 0.10
C ASN A 92 14.06 4.74 -1.35
N ARG A 93 14.87 4.26 -2.29
CA ARG A 93 14.63 4.48 -3.73
C ARG A 93 13.37 3.74 -4.17
N ILE A 94 12.47 4.43 -4.85
CA ILE A 94 11.34 3.83 -5.55
C ILE A 94 11.75 3.67 -7.02
N ILE A 95 11.73 2.44 -7.54
CA ILE A 95 12.27 2.10 -8.85
C ILE A 95 11.17 1.40 -9.65
N CYS A 96 10.82 1.98 -10.80
CA CYS A 96 9.94 1.39 -11.80
C CYS A 96 10.73 1.35 -13.11
N THR A 97 11.01 0.15 -13.62
CA THR A 97 11.79 -0.03 -14.86
C THR A 97 10.88 -0.27 -16.07
N LEU A 98 9.56 -0.18 -15.90
CA LEU A 98 8.57 -0.49 -16.96
C LEU A 98 8.84 0.25 -18.28
N ASN A 99 9.34 1.48 -18.19
CA ASN A 99 9.60 2.36 -19.33
C ASN A 99 11.10 2.58 -19.60
N ASP A 100 11.98 1.80 -18.97
CA ASP A 100 13.42 1.90 -19.23
C ASP A 100 13.73 1.44 -20.67
N ASP A 101 14.76 2.06 -21.26
CA ASP A 101 15.23 1.72 -22.60
C ASP A 101 15.58 0.22 -22.69
N GLY A 102 15.12 -0.46 -23.74
CA GLY A 102 15.40 -1.88 -23.97
C GLY A 102 14.40 -2.84 -23.34
N VAL A 103 13.52 -2.40 -22.41
CA VAL A 103 12.55 -3.31 -21.75
C VAL A 103 11.48 -3.80 -22.73
N ARG A 104 11.02 -2.93 -23.63
CA ARG A 104 10.03 -3.31 -24.66
C ARG A 104 10.62 -4.32 -25.65
N GLU A 105 11.84 -4.07 -26.11
CA GLU A 105 12.57 -4.94 -27.02
C GLU A 105 12.82 -6.30 -26.37
N HIS A 106 13.27 -6.29 -25.11
CA HIS A 106 13.52 -7.53 -24.37
C HIS A 106 12.25 -8.35 -24.14
N ALA A 107 11.12 -7.71 -23.86
CA ALA A 107 9.84 -8.39 -23.77
C ALA A 107 9.45 -9.05 -25.12
N ALA A 108 9.66 -8.37 -26.24
CA ALA A 108 9.38 -8.93 -27.57
C ALA A 108 10.23 -10.17 -27.90
N ASP A 109 11.47 -10.23 -27.40
CA ASP A 109 12.36 -11.40 -27.56
C ASP A 109 11.93 -12.60 -26.72
N LEU A 110 11.24 -12.38 -25.59
CA LEU A 110 10.80 -13.42 -24.66
C LEU A 110 9.42 -14.02 -25.00
N GLY A 111 8.54 -13.25 -25.64
CA GLY A 111 7.16 -13.63 -26.01
C GLY A 111 6.13 -13.25 -24.96
#